data_AF-A0A7J8RSE2-F1
#
_entry.id   AF-A0A7J8RSE2-F1
#
_cell.length_a   1.000
_cell.length_b   1.000
_cell.length_c   1.000
_cell.angle_alpha   90.00
_cell.angle_beta   90.00
_cell.angle_gamma   90.00
#
_symmetry.space_group_name_H-M   'P 1'
#
loop_
_entity.id
_entity.type
_entity.pdbx_description
1 polymer ?
#
loop_
_entity_poly.entity_id
_entity_poly.type
_entity_poly.pdbx_seq_one_letter_code
_entity_poly.pdbx_strand_id
1 'polypeptide(L)'
;MRQCLIYDTPEADAKLIGLEYIISENLFLTLPDEEKPLWHSHLYEVKSGVLFMPRVPGPIERQDLEKVCKTYGKTIHFWQIDKGDNLPLGLPQLMMTLTRDGQLDDELAR
;
A
#
# COMPACT_ATOMS: atom_id res chain seq x y z
N MET A 1 3.73 -9.91 11.48
CA MET A 1 4.21 -9.26 10.24
C MET A 1 3.62 -10.00 9.06
N ARG A 2 3.12 -9.28 8.06
CA ARG A 2 2.66 -9.82 6.78
C ARG A 2 3.58 -9.31 5.66
N GLN A 3 3.78 -10.12 4.64
CA GLN A 3 4.54 -9.78 3.44
C GLN A 3 3.60 -9.90 2.26
N CYS A 4 3.53 -8.85 1.45
CA CYS A 4 2.62 -8.74 0.32
C CYS A 4 3.44 -8.54 -0.96
N LEU A 5 3.06 -9.24 -2.02
CA LEU A 5 3.53 -8.98 -3.38
C LEU A 5 2.56 -7.99 -4.03
N ILE A 6 3.08 -6.98 -4.71
CA ILE A 6 2.29 -5.98 -5.43
C ILE A 6 2.45 -6.19 -6.92
N TYR A 7 1.33 -6.34 -7.60
CA TYR A 7 1.25 -6.47 -9.05
C TYR A 7 0.58 -5.24 -9.66
N ASP A 8 0.92 -4.90 -10.90
CA ASP A 8 0.30 -3.78 -11.62
C ASP A 8 -1.18 -4.01 -11.94
N THR A 9 -1.56 -5.27 -12.16
CA THR A 9 -2.90 -5.68 -12.58
C THR A 9 -3.32 -7.01 -11.92
N PRO A 10 -4.61 -7.37 -11.94
CA PRO A 10 -5.08 -8.69 -11.47
C PRO A 10 -4.92 -9.82 -12.50
N GLU A 11 -4.35 -9.55 -13.68
CA GLU A 11 -4.24 -10.51 -14.77
C GLU A 11 -3.11 -11.53 -14.56
N ALA A 12 -3.17 -12.65 -15.28
CA ALA A 12 -2.21 -13.75 -15.10
C ALA A 12 -0.76 -13.39 -15.53
N ASP A 13 -0.61 -12.41 -16.42
CA ASP A 13 0.66 -11.88 -16.92
C ASP A 13 1.08 -10.57 -16.24
N ALA A 14 0.45 -10.23 -15.10
CA ALA A 14 0.76 -9.05 -14.33
C ALA A 14 2.24 -9.00 -13.93
N LYS A 15 2.81 -7.79 -13.96
CA LYS A 15 4.19 -7.55 -13.55
C LYS A 15 4.23 -7.49 -12.04
N LEU A 16 5.17 -8.19 -11.43
CA LEU A 16 5.52 -7.96 -10.03
C LEU A 16 6.24 -6.61 -9.94
N ILE A 17 5.57 -5.61 -9.35
CA ILE A 17 6.10 -4.24 -9.28
C ILE A 17 6.72 -3.93 -7.93
N GLY A 18 6.32 -4.63 -6.86
CA GLY A 18 6.72 -4.23 -5.52
C GLY A 18 6.47 -5.26 -4.42
N LEU A 19 6.92 -4.87 -3.24
CA LEU A 19 6.68 -5.57 -1.99
C LEU A 19 6.15 -4.59 -0.96
N GLU A 20 5.28 -5.08 -0.09
CA GLU A 20 4.88 -4.36 1.11
C GLU A 20 5.04 -5.23 2.35
N TYR A 21 5.67 -4.65 3.36
CA TYR A 21 5.69 -5.21 4.71
C TYR A 21 4.62 -4.53 5.55
N ILE A 22 3.77 -5.33 6.19
CA ILE A 22 2.73 -4.83 7.08
C ILE A 22 3.01 -5.28 8.52
N ILE A 23 3.06 -4.31 9.43
CA ILE A 23 3.26 -4.52 10.86
C ILE A 23 2.14 -3.88 11.68
N SER A 24 1.89 -4.42 12.89
CA SER A 24 0.96 -3.80 13.83
C SER A 24 1.49 -2.48 14.37
N GLU A 25 0.60 -1.56 14.72
CA GLU A 25 0.93 -0.32 15.44
C GLU A 25 1.87 -0.54 16.63
N ASN A 26 1.60 -1.55 17.47
CA ASN A 26 2.46 -1.87 18.63
C ASN A 26 3.92 -2.15 18.26
N LEU A 27 4.18 -2.74 17.08
CA LEU A 27 5.54 -3.01 16.60
C LEU A 27 6.14 -1.74 15.98
N PHE A 28 5.35 -1.00 15.20
CA PHE A 28 5.77 0.28 14.62
C PHE A 28 6.26 1.26 15.70
N LEU A 29 5.53 1.37 16.82
CA LEU A 29 5.89 2.27 17.92
C LEU A 29 7.23 1.92 18.58
N THR A 30 7.70 0.68 18.44
CA THR A 30 9.02 0.23 18.94
C THR A 30 10.16 0.45 17.95
N LEU A 31 9.87 0.89 16.71
CA LEU A 31 10.92 1.15 15.73
C LEU A 31 11.77 2.36 16.12
N PRO A 32 13.05 2.39 15.68
CA PRO A 32 13.86 3.60 15.74
C PRO A 32 13.17 4.78 15.05
N ASP A 33 13.39 5.99 15.56
CA ASP A 33 12.74 7.19 15.01
C ASP A 33 13.17 7.50 13.57
N GLU A 34 14.38 7.11 13.19
CA GLU A 34 14.89 7.20 11.81
C GLU A 34 14.22 6.21 10.84
N GLU A 35 13.68 5.11 11.35
CA GLU A 35 13.02 4.08 10.54
C GLU A 35 11.56 4.44 10.29
N LYS A 36 10.86 5.04 11.27
CA LYS A 36 9.43 5.38 11.19
C LYS A 36 9.02 6.17 9.93
N PRO A 37 9.81 7.15 9.41
CA PRO A 37 9.50 7.85 8.17
C PRO A 37 9.42 6.96 6.92
N LEU A 38 9.97 5.75 6.98
CA LEU A 38 9.90 4.77 5.89
C LEU A 38 8.61 3.95 5.89
N TRP A 39 7.68 4.25 6.79
CA TRP A 39 6.41 3.56 6.95
C TRP A 39 5.25 4.54 6.89
N HIS A 40 4.12 4.10 6.38
CA HIS A 40 2.88 4.86 6.37
C HIS A 40 1.78 4.12 7.14
N SER A 41 0.80 4.85 7.67
CA SER A 41 -0.36 4.25 8.34
C SER A 41 -1.46 3.97 7.32
N HIS A 42 -2.08 2.79 7.39
CA HIS A 42 -3.26 2.47 6.57
C HIS A 42 -4.56 3.09 7.09
N LEU A 43 -4.52 3.80 8.23
CA LEU A 43 -5.69 4.38 8.88
C LEU A 43 -6.49 5.26 7.92
N TYR A 44 -5.81 6.14 7.19
CA TYR A 44 -6.47 7.11 6.32
C TYR A 44 -7.11 6.40 5.13
N GLU A 45 -6.38 5.51 4.43
CA GLU A 45 -6.91 4.81 3.24
C GLU A 45 -8.15 3.97 3.56
N VAL A 46 -8.16 3.32 4.72
CA VAL A 46 -9.32 2.53 5.17
C VAL A 46 -10.51 3.45 5.49
N LYS A 47 -10.27 4.58 6.17
CA LYS A 47 -11.35 5.50 6.57
C LYS A 47 -11.89 6.34 5.41
N SER A 48 -11.05 6.69 4.45
CA SER A 48 -11.46 7.43 3.24
C SER A 48 -12.17 6.52 2.23
N GLY A 49 -12.06 5.21 2.38
CA GLY A 49 -12.63 4.23 1.46
C GLY A 49 -11.80 4.02 0.19
N VAL A 50 -10.60 4.60 0.12
CA VAL A 50 -9.66 4.40 -1.00
C VAL A 50 -9.10 2.98 -1.00
N LEU A 51 -8.89 2.38 0.19
CA LEU A 51 -8.53 0.96 0.29
C LEU A 51 -9.79 0.11 0.46
N PHE A 52 -10.05 -0.74 -0.53
CA PHE A 52 -11.15 -1.70 -0.54
C PHE A 52 -10.70 -3.02 -1.16
N MET A 53 -11.48 -4.08 -0.95
CA MET A 53 -11.22 -5.41 -1.47
C MET A 53 -12.27 -5.77 -2.52
N PRO A 54 -11.94 -5.65 -3.82
CA PRO A 54 -12.86 -6.00 -4.89
C PRO A 54 -13.39 -7.42 -4.71
N ARG A 55 -14.68 -7.61 -4.98
CA ARG A 55 -15.36 -8.93 -4.97
C ARG A 55 -15.46 -9.59 -3.58
N VAL A 56 -15.13 -8.89 -2.49
CA VAL A 56 -15.36 -9.36 -1.11
C VAL A 56 -16.68 -8.76 -0.59
N PRO A 57 -17.59 -9.56 0.00
CA PRO A 57 -18.83 -9.04 0.60
C PRO A 57 -18.54 -8.05 1.73
N GLY A 58 -19.27 -6.92 1.76
CA GLY A 58 -19.04 -5.80 2.68
C GLY A 58 -18.89 -6.15 4.18
N PRO A 59 -19.69 -7.06 4.77
CA PRO A 59 -19.49 -7.46 6.16
C PRO A 59 -18.16 -8.16 6.43
N ILE A 60 -17.69 -8.97 5.47
CA ILE A 60 -16.41 -9.69 5.55
C ILE A 60 -15.27 -8.71 5.34
N GLU A 61 -15.40 -7.87 4.31
CA GLU A 61 -14.43 -6.82 4.01
C GLU A 61 -14.21 -5.90 5.22
N ARG A 62 -15.30 -5.43 5.85
CA ARG A 62 -15.23 -4.55 7.01
C ARG A 62 -14.42 -5.16 8.15
N GLN A 63 -14.63 -6.44 8.45
CA GLN A 63 -13.90 -7.12 9.53
C GLN A 63 -12.39 -7.16 9.28
N ASP A 64 -11.97 -7.30 8.03
CA ASP A 64 -10.56 -7.33 7.66
C ASP A 64 -9.98 -5.92 7.56
N LEU A 65 -10.72 -4.95 7.01
CA LEU A 65 -10.32 -3.55 6.99
C LEU A 65 -10.17 -2.97 8.40
N GLU A 66 -11.00 -3.38 9.37
CA GLU A 66 -10.85 -3.00 10.78
C GLU A 66 -9.50 -3.41 11.38
N LYS A 67 -8.95 -4.56 10.94
CA LYS A 67 -7.62 -5.02 11.36
C LYS A 67 -6.52 -4.22 10.65
N VAL A 68 -6.68 -3.99 9.34
CA VAL A 68 -5.71 -3.24 8.52
C VAL A 68 -5.63 -1.78 8.96
N CYS A 69 -6.72 -1.18 9.43
CA CYS A 69 -6.79 0.20 9.90
C CYS A 69 -5.79 0.52 11.05
N LYS A 70 -5.29 -0.50 11.75
CA LYS A 70 -4.34 -0.39 12.87
C LYS A 70 -2.94 -0.93 12.53
N THR A 71 -2.59 -0.93 11.24
CA THR A 71 -1.28 -1.39 10.77
C THR A 71 -0.53 -0.29 10.01
N TYR A 72 0.76 -0.53 9.85
CA TYR A 72 1.69 0.32 9.12
C TYR A 72 2.33 -0.49 7.99
N GLY A 73 2.42 0.13 6.82
CA GLY A 73 2.99 -0.41 5.58
C GLY A 73 4.35 0.21 5.28
N LYS A 74 5.32 -0.61 4.87
CA LYS A 74 6.55 -0.17 4.19
C LYS A 74 6.57 -0.79 2.81
N THR A 75 6.37 0.06 1.81
CA THR A 75 6.17 -0.36 0.42
C THR A 75 7.35 0.06 -0.44
N ILE A 76 7.92 -0.90 -1.17
CA ILE A 76 9.03 -0.66 -2.08
C ILE A 76 8.62 -1.15 -3.46
N HIS A 77 8.63 -0.23 -4.43
CA HIS A 77 8.42 -0.57 -5.83
C HIS A 77 9.76 -0.71 -6.55
N PHE A 78 9.96 -1.84 -7.20
CA PHE A 78 11.11 -2.16 -8.05
C PHE A 78 10.85 -1.78 -9.52
N TRP A 79 9.57 -1.69 -9.93
CA TRP A 79 9.18 -1.32 -11.28
C TRP A 79 8.19 -0.15 -11.27
N GLN A 80 8.59 0.97 -11.88
CA GLN A 80 7.74 2.15 -12.10
C GLN A 80 7.07 2.04 -13.48
N ILE A 81 6.00 1.24 -13.57
CA ILE A 81 5.33 0.93 -14.84
C ILE A 81 4.71 2.16 -15.52
N ASP A 82 4.38 3.19 -14.76
CA ASP A 82 3.86 4.49 -15.18
C ASP A 82 4.85 5.30 -16.02
N LYS A 83 6.16 4.98 -15.95
CA LYS A 83 7.18 5.56 -16.83
C LYS A 83 7.15 5.02 -18.27
N GLY A 84 6.46 3.90 -18.51
CA GLY A 84 6.36 3.26 -19.82
C GLY A 84 7.53 2.34 -20.17
N ASP A 85 8.46 2.08 -19.24
CA ASP A 85 9.57 1.16 -19.44
C ASP A 85 9.11 -0.31 -19.42
N ASN A 86 9.56 -1.09 -20.41
CA ASN A 86 9.27 -2.53 -20.52
C ASN A 86 10.09 -3.40 -19.55
N LEU A 87 11.02 -2.81 -18.80
CA LEU A 87 11.85 -3.48 -17.80
C LEU A 87 11.88 -2.65 -16.51
N PRO A 88 12.14 -3.25 -15.33
CA PRO A 88 12.26 -2.54 -14.07
C PRO A 88 13.60 -1.79 -13.99
N LEU A 89 13.72 -0.70 -14.75
CA LEU A 89 14.93 0.11 -14.81
C LEU A 89 15.01 1.10 -13.65
N GLY A 90 16.24 1.35 -13.18
CA GLY A 90 16.52 2.31 -12.12
C GLY A 90 16.53 1.70 -10.72
N LEU A 91 16.49 2.57 -9.70
CA LEU A 91 16.54 2.18 -8.30
C LEU A 91 15.14 1.92 -7.74
N PRO A 92 15.00 0.99 -6.79
CA PRO A 92 13.76 0.81 -6.06
C PRO A 92 13.32 2.12 -5.39
N GLN A 93 12.01 2.38 -5.38
CA GLN A 93 11.42 3.57 -4.79
C GLN A 93 10.60 3.19 -3.56
N LEU A 94 10.77 3.97 -2.49
CA LEU A 94 9.86 3.91 -1.35
C LEU A 94 8.53 4.55 -1.76
N MET A 95 7.44 3.83 -1.55
CA MET A 95 6.09 4.32 -1.81
C MET A 95 5.41 4.67 -0.50
N MET A 96 4.74 5.81 -0.49
CA MET A 96 3.92 6.28 0.61
C MET A 96 2.48 6.35 0.16
N THR A 97 1.57 6.07 1.07
CA THR A 97 0.14 6.20 0.79
C THR A 97 -0.42 7.57 1.15
N LEU A 98 -1.68 7.79 0.78
CA LEU A 98 -2.49 8.92 1.19
C LEU A 98 -2.63 8.93 2.71
N THR A 99 -2.32 10.06 3.31
CA THR A 99 -2.39 10.28 4.77
C THR A 99 -3.36 11.39 5.14
N ARG A 100 -3.87 12.12 4.15
CA ARG A 100 -4.82 13.23 4.31
C ARG A 100 -5.55 13.56 3.01
N ASP A 101 -6.65 14.30 3.13
CA ASP A 101 -7.41 14.83 2.00
C ASP A 101 -6.54 15.71 1.08
N GLY A 102 -6.88 15.74 -0.20
CA GLY A 102 -6.20 16.55 -1.21
C GLY A 102 -4.87 15.98 -1.72
N GLN A 103 -4.50 14.76 -1.33
CA GLN A 103 -3.35 14.04 -1.90
C GLN A 103 -3.72 13.14 -3.09
N LEU A 104 -5.01 12.81 -3.25
CA LEU A 104 -5.51 12.02 -4.36
C LEU A 104 -5.74 12.94 -5.56
N ASP A 105 -5.23 12.53 -6.72
CA ASP A 105 -5.63 13.12 -8.01
C ASP A 105 -6.94 12.46 -8.46
N ASP A 106 -8.03 13.24 -8.46
CA ASP A 106 -9.36 12.75 -8.80
C ASP A 106 -9.48 12.26 -10.25
N GLU A 107 -8.57 12.67 -11.15
CA GLU A 107 -8.53 12.14 -12.52
C GLU A 107 -8.01 10.70 -12.57
N LEU A 108 -7.14 10.32 -11.62
CA LEU A 108 -6.60 8.97 -11.48
C LEU A 108 -7.52 8.01 -10.71
N ALA A 109 -8.49 8.56 -9.96
CA ALA A 109 -9.38 7.79 -9.09
C ALA A 109 -10.65 7.24 -9.78
N ARG A 110 -10.73 7.31 -11.11
CA ARG A 110 -11.92 6.96 -11.92
C ARG A 110 -11.92 5.52 -12.44
#